data_AF-A0A5K1BJ69-F1
#
_entry.id   AF-A0A5K1BJ69-F1
#
_cell.length_a   1.000
_cell.length_b   1.000
_cell.length_c   1.000
_cell.angle_alpha   90.00
_cell.angle_beta   90.00
_cell.angle_gamma   90.00
#
_symmetry.space_group_name_H-M   'P 1'
#
loop_
_entity.id
_entity.type
_entity.pdbx_description
1 polymer ?
#
loop_
_entity_poly.entity_id
_entity_poly.type
_entity_poly.pdbx_seq_one_letter_code
_entity_poly.pdbx_strand_id
1 'polypeptide(L)' 'CTNQGACLSAMSQKLCPTNLVSPGKNEVPVESVCHVLDFRHDHRCESNNDCGIDSITCRKRTCSSAGYCGLWLL' A
#
# COMPACT_ATOMS: atom_id res chain seq x y z
N CYS A 1 0.37 -4.49 -20.84
CA CYS A 1 1.10 -3.21 -20.91
C CYS A 1 2.15 -3.25 -22.03
N THR A 2 2.32 -2.12 -22.70
CA THR A 2 2.99 -1.89 -23.99
C THR A 2 4.30 -2.66 -24.28
N ASN A 3 4.29 -3.36 -25.42
CA ASN A 3 5.31 -3.78 -26.39
C ASN A 3 6.83 -3.86 -26.07
N GLN A 4 7.33 -3.92 -24.83
CA GLN A 4 8.69 -4.40 -24.52
C GLN A 4 8.73 -4.96 -23.08
N GLY A 5 8.58 -6.29 -22.95
CA GLY A 5 8.62 -7.00 -21.67
C GLY A 5 7.25 -7.52 -21.25
N ALA A 6 7.21 -8.80 -20.85
CA ALA A 6 5.97 -9.54 -20.57
C ALA A 6 4.98 -8.73 -19.71
N CYS A 7 3.71 -8.70 -20.14
CA CYS A 7 2.61 -8.17 -19.35
C CYS A 7 2.40 -9.08 -18.14
N LEU A 8 3.15 -8.87 -17.05
CA LEU A 8 2.85 -9.55 -15.80
C LEU A 8 1.47 -9.08 -15.36
N SER A 9 0.53 -10.03 -15.25
CA SER A 9 -0.83 -9.73 -14.80
C SER A 9 -0.80 -9.12 -13.40
N ALA A 10 -1.83 -8.35 -13.02
CA ALA A 10 -1.98 -7.87 -11.63
C ALA A 10 -1.83 -9.02 -10.62
N MET A 11 -2.36 -10.20 -10.97
CA MET A 11 -2.19 -11.44 -10.20
C MET A 11 -0.73 -11.92 -10.12
N SER A 12 0.04 -11.82 -11.20
CA SER A 12 1.47 -12.13 -11.23
C SER A 12 2.32 -11.17 -10.39
N GLN A 13 1.84 -9.93 -10.19
CA GLN A 13 2.47 -8.91 -9.35
C GLN A 13 1.94 -8.92 -7.91
N LYS A 14 1.03 -9.83 -7.55
CA LYS A 14 0.34 -9.85 -6.24
C LYS A 14 -0.35 -8.50 -5.93
N LEU A 15 -0.95 -7.91 -6.95
CA LEU A 15 -1.80 -6.72 -6.86
C LEU A 15 -3.25 -7.19 -6.95
N CYS A 16 -4.11 -6.73 -6.03
CA CYS A 16 -5.54 -7.05 -6.09
C CYS A 16 -6.14 -6.21 -7.22
N PRO A 17 -6.93 -6.79 -8.15
CA PRO A 17 -7.74 -6.00 -9.05
C PRO A 17 -8.97 -5.43 -8.31
N THR A 18 -8.74 -4.47 -7.41
CA THR A 18 -9.79 -3.70 -6.71
C THR A 18 -9.21 -2.29 -6.54
N ASN A 19 -9.55 -1.27 -7.32
CA ASN A 19 -10.89 -0.76 -7.65
C ASN A 19 -11.02 -0.47 -9.16
N LEU A 20 -11.93 -1.18 -9.84
CA LEU A 20 -12.38 -0.82 -11.19
C LEU A 20 -13.38 0.34 -11.10
N VAL A 21 -12.89 1.55 -10.86
CA VAL A 21 -13.62 2.76 -11.28
C VAL A 21 -13.13 3.10 -12.69
N SER A 22 -14.03 2.97 -13.67
CA SER A 22 -13.75 3.16 -15.09
C SER A 22 -13.60 4.65 -15.47
N PRO A 23 -13.34 5.01 -16.73
CA PRO A 23 -12.05 5.51 -17.19
C PRO A 23 -12.16 6.99 -17.57
N GLY A 24 -11.47 7.86 -16.85
CA GLY A 24 -11.60 9.29 -17.09
C GLY A 24 -10.39 10.09 -16.66
N LYS A 25 -9.20 9.74 -17.19
CA LYS A 25 -7.91 10.40 -16.90
C LYS A 25 -7.50 10.32 -15.42
N ASN A 26 -6.20 10.23 -15.17
CA ASN A 26 -5.55 10.23 -13.85
C ASN A 26 -5.55 8.86 -13.15
N GLU A 27 -4.42 8.16 -13.34
CA GLU A 27 -3.78 7.21 -12.41
C GLU A 27 -4.72 6.57 -11.38
N VAL A 28 -5.29 5.41 -11.74
CA VAL A 28 -5.97 4.53 -10.78
C VAL A 28 -4.93 4.16 -9.70
N PRO A 29 -5.13 4.51 -8.43
CA PRO A 29 -4.23 4.08 -7.37
C PRO A 29 -4.33 2.55 -7.28
N VAL A 30 -3.31 1.87 -7.80
CA VAL A 30 -3.19 0.43 -7.73
C VAL A 30 -2.76 0.11 -6.29
N GLU A 31 -3.69 -0.32 -5.45
CA GLU A 31 -3.36 -0.80 -4.10
C GLU A 31 -2.95 -2.27 -4.14
N SER A 32 -1.88 -2.62 -3.43
CA SER A 32 -1.40 -4.00 -3.35
C SER A 32 -2.27 -4.85 -2.42
N VAL A 33 -2.28 -6.16 -2.62
CA VAL A 33 -3.04 -7.13 -1.79
C VAL A 33 -2.66 -7.03 -0.31
N CYS A 34 -1.43 -6.64 -0.04
CA CYS A 34 -0.88 -6.58 1.30
C CYS A 34 -1.16 -5.27 2.03
N HIS A 35 -1.70 -4.24 1.35
CA HIS A 35 -1.97 -2.96 1.98
C HIS A 35 -3.01 -3.16 3.08
N VAL A 36 -2.62 -2.80 4.31
CA VAL A 36 -3.51 -2.73 5.46
C VAL A 36 -3.45 -1.30 5.96
N LEU A 37 -4.60 -0.66 6.10
CA LEU A 37 -4.69 0.71 6.60
C LEU A 37 -4.22 0.79 8.05
N ASP A 38 -3.70 1.95 8.43
CA ASP A 38 -3.46 2.25 9.84
C ASP A 38 -4.81 2.30 10.59
N PHE A 39 -4.79 2.02 11.89
CA PHE A 39 -5.98 2.09 12.75
C PHE A 39 -6.60 3.49 12.74
N ARG A 40 -5.77 4.53 12.57
CA ARG A 40 -6.21 5.92 12.47
C ARG A 40 -5.87 6.50 11.09
N HIS A 41 -6.85 7.17 10.48
CA HIS A 41 -6.71 7.84 9.19
C HIS A 41 -5.71 9.01 9.19
N ASP A 42 -5.37 9.56 10.36
CA ASP A 42 -4.37 10.61 10.55
C ASP A 42 -2.94 10.06 10.70
N HIS A 43 -2.76 8.74 10.52
CA HIS A 43 -1.50 8.00 10.66
C HIS A 43 -0.87 8.09 12.06
N ARG A 44 -1.61 8.57 13.06
CA ARG A 44 -1.15 8.61 14.45
C ARG A 44 -1.21 7.22 15.08
N CYS A 45 -0.35 6.98 16.05
CA CYS A 45 -0.28 5.72 16.79
C CYS A 45 0.16 5.92 18.23
N GLU A 46 -0.27 5.00 19.08
CA GLU A 46 0.24 4.79 20.44
C GLU A 46 1.11 3.53 20.50
N SER A 47 0.87 2.57 19.60
CA SER A 47 1.61 1.31 19.53
C SER A 47 1.86 0.84 18.10
N ASN A 48 2.80 -0.10 17.93
CA ASN A 48 3.06 -0.76 16.64
C ASN A 48 1.87 -1.56 16.09
N ASN A 49 0.84 -1.81 16.89
CA ASN A 49 -0.37 -2.51 16.44
C ASN A 49 -1.37 -1.57 15.76
N ASP A 50 -1.23 -0.25 15.96
CA ASP A 50 -2.06 0.74 15.30
C ASP A 50 -1.62 0.97 13.85
N CYS A 51 -0.44 0.45 13.48
CA CYS A 51 0.15 0.65 12.17
C CYS A 51 -0.13 -0.52 11.25
N GLY A 52 -0.53 -0.19 10.03
CA GLY A 52 -0.87 -1.14 8.99
C GLY A 52 0.35 -1.69 8.23
N ILE A 53 0.14 -2.11 6.99
CA ILE A 53 1.17 -2.66 6.11
C ILE A 53 1.29 -1.75 4.90
N ASP A 54 2.50 -1.35 4.54
CA ASP A 54 2.77 -0.47 3.41
C ASP A 54 2.38 -1.11 2.06
N SER A 55 1.71 -0.33 1.20
CA SER A 55 1.20 -0.82 -0.08
C SER A 55 2.31 -1.11 -1.11
N ILE A 56 3.48 -0.46 -1.00
CA ILE A 56 4.54 -0.62 -1.99
C ILE A 56 5.45 -1.80 -1.62
N THR A 57 5.81 -1.91 -0.34
CA THR A 57 6.83 -2.85 0.15
C THR A 57 6.23 -4.08 0.84
N CYS A 58 4.93 -4.10 1.13
CA CYS A 58 4.26 -5.13 1.93
C CYS A 58 4.89 -5.36 3.31
N ARG A 59 5.56 -4.34 3.86
CA ARG A 59 6.18 -4.41 5.19
C ARG A 59 5.27 -3.78 6.22
N LYS A 60 5.20 -4.42 7.39
CA LYS A 60 4.49 -3.85 8.54
C LYS A 60 5.12 -2.51 8.92
N ARG A 61 4.30 -1.47 8.99
CA ARG A 61 4.68 -0.15 9.48
C ARG A 61 4.74 -0.21 11.01
N THR A 62 5.55 0.65 11.59
CA THR A 62 5.77 0.70 13.04
C THR A 62 5.57 2.11 13.56
N CYS A 63 5.17 2.22 14.82
CA CYS A 63 4.96 3.49 15.47
C CYS A 63 6.31 4.12 15.83
N SER A 64 6.54 5.35 15.38
CA SER A 64 7.70 6.14 15.79
C SER A 64 7.56 6.66 17.21
N SER A 65 8.67 7.13 17.78
CA SER A 65 8.69 7.92 19.01
C SER A 65 7.91 9.23 18.90
N ALA A 66 7.66 9.73 17.69
CA ALA A 66 6.83 10.91 17.44
C ALA A 66 5.32 10.60 17.37
N GLY A 67 4.91 9.33 17.51
CA GLY A 67 3.51 8.93 17.50
C GLY A 67 2.88 8.85 16.11
N TYR A 68 3.68 8.53 15.08
CA TYR A 68 3.20 8.31 13.72
C TYR A 68 3.65 6.97 13.16
N CYS A 69 2.79 6.34 12.35
CA CYS A 69 3.10 5.11 11.63
C CYS A 69 4.01 5.37 10.44
N GLY A 70 5.04 4.54 10.27
CA GLY A 70 5.98 4.67 9.15
C GLY A 70 6.86 3.45 8.95
N LEU A 71 7.59 3.45 7.83
CA LEU A 71 8.70 2.54 7.59
C LEU A 71 9.97 3.24 8.04
N TRP A 72 10.60 2.72 9.09
CA TRP A 72 11.86 3.25 9.59
C TRP A 72 13.00 2.42 9.01
N LEU A 73 14.00 3.11 8.47
CA LEU A 73 15.28 2.51 8.14
C LEU A 73 16.00 2.29 9.48
N LEU A 74 16.37 1.04 9.76
CA LEU A 74 17.38 0.76 10.79
C LEU A 74 18.73 1.34 10.34
#